data_AF-A0A2G9YW38-F1
#
_entry.id   AF-A0A2G9YW38-F1
#
_cell.length_a   1.000
_cell.length_b   1.000
_cell.length_c   1.000
_cell.angle_alpha   90.00
_cell.angle_beta   90.00
_cell.angle_gamma   90.00
#
_symmetry.space_group_name_H-M   'P 1'
#
loop_
_entity.id
_entity.type
_entity.pdbx_description
1 polymer ?
#
loop_
_entity_poly.entity_id
_entity_poly.type
_entity_poly.pdbx_seq_one_letter_code
_entity_poly.pdbx_strand_id
1 'polypeptide(L)'
;TFKKCLGLKNKIGFKSSGFSKKKYPHVQFGDIILYKWLLKIGLTPHKSKTIGKLKIPHKCFFDFLRGHFDGDGSCYSYWDPRWASSFMFYVNFSSGSLFHLKWLKSKLKKFLKINGHIKPGTRSWQLNYAKKESKVIIPKMYHTENLPCLKRKYKKLKTILKIDNKEANGLPELNGRVMEPADIYA
;
A
#
# COMPACT_ATOMS: atom_id res chain seq x y z
N THR A 1 7.82 -3.82 14.12
CA THR A 1 7.67 -4.82 13.04
C THR A 1 8.98 -5.02 12.29
N PHE A 2 9.43 -4.05 11.48
CA PHE A 2 10.65 -4.18 10.65
C PHE A 2 11.88 -4.70 11.41
N LYS A 3 12.29 -4.06 12.52
CA LYS A 3 13.43 -4.51 13.33
C LYS A 3 13.30 -5.96 13.79
N LYS A 4 12.09 -6.40 14.19
CA LYS A 4 11.83 -7.77 14.66
C LYS A 4 12.02 -8.77 13.53
N CYS A 5 11.57 -8.45 12.31
CA CYS A 5 11.73 -9.32 11.14
C CYS A 5 13.20 -9.56 10.76
N LEU A 6 14.08 -8.60 11.05
CA LEU A 6 15.50 -8.67 10.72
C LEU A 6 16.40 -8.91 11.95
N GLY A 7 15.84 -9.20 13.12
CA GLY A 7 16.63 -9.41 14.35
C GLY A 7 17.45 -8.18 14.80
N LEU A 8 17.07 -6.97 14.37
CA LEU A 8 17.89 -5.77 14.58
C LEU A 8 17.75 -5.19 15.98
N LYS A 9 18.89 -4.86 16.60
CA LYS A 9 18.96 -4.20 17.92
C LYS A 9 19.26 -2.68 17.81
N ASN A 10 19.54 -2.16 16.61
CA ASN A 10 19.93 -0.76 16.37
C ASN A 10 18.93 0.26 16.95
N LYS A 11 19.44 1.43 17.37
CA LYS A 11 18.60 2.54 17.85
C LYS A 11 17.61 3.01 16.78
N ILE A 12 16.39 3.36 17.22
CA ILE A 12 15.44 4.09 16.38
C ILE A 12 15.75 5.58 16.55
N GLY A 13 16.24 6.21 15.49
CA GLY A 13 16.45 7.66 15.44
C GLY A 13 15.21 8.40 14.97
N PHE A 14 15.30 9.72 14.89
CA PHE A 14 14.27 10.57 14.30
C PHE A 14 14.89 11.49 13.26
N LYS A 15 14.20 11.70 12.14
CA LYS A 15 14.56 12.69 11.12
C LYS A 15 13.41 13.65 10.88
N SER A 16 13.73 14.91 10.62
CA SER A 16 12.80 15.90 10.09
C SER A 16 13.13 16.18 8.63
N SER A 17 12.12 16.60 7.87
CA SER A 17 12.32 17.12 6.52
C SER A 17 12.78 18.58 6.56
N GLY A 18 13.50 19.06 5.55
CA GLY A 18 13.85 20.49 5.45
C GLY A 18 12.63 21.42 5.33
N PHE A 19 11.47 20.89 4.93
CA PHE A 19 10.22 21.64 4.75
C PHE A 19 9.34 21.71 6.02
N SER A 20 9.57 20.81 6.99
CA SER A 20 8.72 20.71 8.19
C SER A 20 9.52 20.16 9.37
N LYS A 21 9.28 20.75 10.56
CA LYS A 21 9.84 20.27 11.84
C LYS A 21 9.25 18.94 12.31
N LYS A 22 8.28 18.36 11.59
CA LYS A 22 7.69 17.06 11.91
C LYS A 22 8.77 15.98 11.89
N LYS A 23 8.87 15.25 13.01
CA LYS A 23 9.85 14.17 13.20
C LYS A 23 9.25 12.83 12.79
N TYR A 24 10.02 12.02 12.08
CA TYR A 24 9.66 10.69 11.65
C TYR A 24 10.67 9.67 12.20
N PRO A 25 10.21 8.53 12.74
CA PRO A 25 11.10 7.45 13.15
C PRO A 25 11.94 6.95 11.97
N HIS A 26 13.24 6.75 12.21
CA HIS A 26 14.21 6.33 11.22
C HIS A 26 15.08 5.20 11.78
N VAL A 27 15.25 4.13 11.00
CA VAL A 27 16.13 3.01 11.36
C VAL A 27 17.20 2.88 10.29
N GLN A 28 18.46 2.86 10.72
CA GLN A 28 19.62 2.62 9.87
C GLN A 28 20.38 1.42 10.42
N PHE A 29 20.77 0.52 9.54
CA PHE A 29 21.54 -0.68 9.85
C PHE A 29 22.38 -1.06 8.62
N GLY A 30 23.43 -1.84 8.83
CA GLY A 30 24.29 -2.37 7.77
C GLY A 30 24.26 -3.88 7.76
N ASP A 31 24.06 -4.45 6.58
CA ASP A 31 24.22 -5.88 6.29
C ASP A 31 24.68 -5.99 4.83
N ILE A 32 25.94 -6.38 4.63
CA ILE A 32 26.55 -6.40 3.30
C ILE A 32 25.96 -7.52 2.41
N ILE A 33 25.55 -8.63 3.01
CA ILE A 33 24.98 -9.77 2.30
C ILE A 33 23.59 -9.38 1.79
N LEU A 34 22.75 -8.83 2.67
CA LEU A 34 21.45 -8.31 2.30
C LEU A 34 21.56 -7.20 1.24
N TYR A 35 22.50 -6.26 1.42
CA TYR A 35 22.71 -5.18 0.46
C TYR A 35 23.06 -5.70 -0.95
N LYS A 36 24.03 -6.61 -1.05
CA LYS A 36 24.41 -7.22 -2.34
C LYS A 36 23.24 -8.01 -2.96
N TRP A 37 22.45 -8.69 -2.14
CA TRP A 37 21.24 -9.39 -2.60
C TRP A 37 20.19 -8.42 -3.14
N LEU A 38 19.93 -7.30 -2.45
CA LEU A 38 19.01 -6.25 -2.88
C LEU A 38 19.42 -5.65 -4.23
N LEU A 39 20.72 -5.39 -4.44
CA LEU A 39 21.25 -4.97 -5.74
C LEU A 39 20.96 -6.01 -6.82
N LYS A 40 21.22 -7.30 -6.56
CA LYS A 40 21.01 -8.41 -7.51
C LYS A 40 19.56 -8.53 -7.97
N ILE A 41 18.59 -8.26 -7.08
CA ILE A 41 17.17 -8.28 -7.44
C ILE A 41 16.68 -7.00 -8.13
N GLY A 42 17.54 -5.97 -8.24
CA GLY A 42 17.25 -4.71 -8.94
C GLY A 42 16.88 -3.54 -8.03
N LEU A 43 17.10 -3.64 -6.71
CA LEU A 43 16.90 -2.55 -5.76
C LEU A 43 18.21 -1.79 -5.55
N THR A 44 18.37 -0.68 -6.26
CA THR A 44 19.61 0.11 -6.29
C THR A 44 19.57 1.33 -5.35
N PRO A 45 20.73 1.98 -5.08
CA PRO A 45 20.76 3.33 -4.50
C PRO A 45 20.09 4.35 -5.42
N HIS A 46 19.60 5.48 -4.86
CA HIS A 46 18.91 6.54 -5.61
C HIS A 46 17.73 6.08 -6.50
N LYS A 47 17.12 4.95 -6.13
CA LYS A 47 16.08 4.24 -6.90
C LYS A 47 14.81 5.01 -7.19
N SER A 48 14.52 6.10 -6.47
CA SER A 48 13.19 6.72 -6.46
C SER A 48 12.63 7.02 -7.85
N LYS A 49 13.50 7.34 -8.81
CA LYS A 49 13.13 7.59 -10.22
C LYS A 49 13.64 6.53 -11.20
N THR A 50 14.60 5.70 -10.79
CA THR A 50 15.32 4.75 -11.66
C THR A 50 14.90 3.31 -11.45
N ILE A 51 14.14 3.00 -10.38
CA ILE A 51 13.67 1.64 -10.11
C ILE A 51 12.84 1.12 -11.27
N GLY A 52 13.13 -0.10 -11.71
CA GLY A 52 12.44 -0.75 -12.80
C GLY A 52 11.76 -2.04 -12.33
N LYS A 53 12.00 -3.11 -13.10
CA LYS A 53 11.53 -4.46 -12.77
C LYS A 53 12.38 -5.03 -11.64
N LEU A 54 11.75 -5.71 -10.69
CA LEU A 54 12.46 -6.45 -9.64
C LEU A 54 12.39 -7.96 -9.89
N LYS A 55 13.49 -8.67 -9.62
CA LYS A 55 13.59 -10.13 -9.73
C LYS A 55 13.05 -10.79 -8.46
N ILE A 56 11.75 -10.62 -8.21
CA ILE A 56 11.08 -11.20 -7.04
C ILE A 56 10.58 -12.62 -7.38
N PRO A 57 10.94 -13.65 -6.59
CA PRO A 57 10.38 -14.99 -6.72
C PRO A 57 8.85 -14.96 -6.61
N HIS A 58 8.14 -15.75 -7.42
CA HIS A 58 6.67 -15.73 -7.46
C HIS A 58 6.05 -15.99 -6.07
N LYS A 59 6.63 -16.92 -5.29
CA LYS A 59 6.18 -17.24 -3.92
C LYS A 59 6.23 -16.06 -2.95
N CYS A 60 7.12 -15.09 -3.17
CA CYS A 60 7.29 -13.92 -2.29
C CYS A 60 6.62 -12.65 -2.84
N PHE A 61 5.93 -12.75 -3.99
CA PHE A 61 5.43 -11.56 -4.69
C PHE A 61 4.40 -10.78 -3.86
N PHE A 62 3.47 -11.47 -3.20
CA PHE A 62 2.45 -10.80 -2.39
C PHE A 62 3.00 -10.24 -1.07
N ASP A 63 4.06 -10.82 -0.52
CA ASP A 63 4.79 -10.24 0.60
C ASP A 63 5.51 -8.94 0.20
N PHE A 64 6.16 -8.95 -0.97
CA PHE A 64 6.73 -7.75 -1.57
C PHE A 64 5.65 -6.69 -1.81
N LEU A 65 4.50 -7.09 -2.38
CA LEU A 65 3.39 -6.18 -2.67
C LEU A 65 2.86 -5.50 -1.40
N ARG A 66 2.66 -6.28 -0.33
CA ARG A 66 2.28 -5.76 0.99
C ARG A 66 3.33 -4.78 1.52
N GLY A 67 4.62 -5.12 1.43
CA GLY A 67 5.71 -4.22 1.86
C GLY A 67 5.72 -2.90 1.08
N HIS A 68 5.52 -2.96 -0.24
CA HIS A 68 5.39 -1.79 -1.09
C HIS A 68 4.17 -0.95 -0.70
N PHE A 69 3.01 -1.59 -0.49
CA PHE A 69 1.79 -0.91 -0.05
C PHE A 69 1.99 -0.24 1.32
N ASP A 70 2.60 -0.95 2.27
CA ASP A 70 2.86 -0.44 3.61
C ASP A 70 3.84 0.74 3.60
N GLY A 71 4.83 0.75 2.70
CA GLY A 71 5.71 1.90 2.46
C GLY A 71 4.99 3.05 1.75
N ASP A 72 4.77 2.89 0.44
CA ASP A 72 4.41 3.97 -0.49
C ASP A 72 2.95 3.89 -0.99
N GLY A 73 2.20 2.87 -0.57
CA GLY A 73 0.79 2.71 -0.91
C GLY A 73 -0.16 3.55 -0.07
N SER A 74 -1.39 3.69 -0.54
CA SER A 74 -2.47 4.37 0.17
C SER A 74 -3.82 3.72 -0.15
N CYS A 75 -4.79 3.90 0.75
CA CYS A 75 -6.17 3.53 0.49
C CYS A 75 -7.11 4.61 1.02
N TYR A 76 -8.25 4.74 0.38
CA TYR A 76 -9.33 5.64 0.77
C TYR A 76 -10.67 5.06 0.34
N SER A 77 -11.74 5.55 0.96
CA SER A 77 -13.10 5.13 0.73
C SER A 77 -14.05 6.30 0.93
N TYR A 78 -15.20 6.28 0.25
CA TYR A 78 -16.24 7.31 0.33
C TYR A 78 -17.58 6.72 -0.14
N TRP A 79 -18.68 7.36 0.23
CA TRP A 79 -20.00 7.08 -0.35
C TRP A 79 -20.19 7.92 -1.61
N ASP A 80 -20.60 7.31 -2.72
CA ASP A 80 -20.78 8.04 -3.97
C ASP A 80 -21.91 9.06 -3.81
N PRO A 81 -21.67 10.37 -4.03
CA PRO A 81 -22.71 11.39 -3.89
C PRO A 81 -23.84 11.22 -4.91
N ARG A 82 -23.58 10.55 -6.05
CA ARG A 82 -24.59 10.26 -7.06
C ARG A 82 -25.46 9.07 -6.69
N TRP A 83 -24.94 8.17 -5.85
CA TRP A 83 -25.57 6.90 -5.48
C TRP A 83 -25.35 6.66 -3.98
N ALA A 84 -26.27 7.13 -3.14
CA ALA A 84 -26.09 7.13 -1.69
C ALA A 84 -25.87 5.73 -1.06
N SER A 85 -26.29 4.65 -1.73
CA SER A 85 -26.03 3.27 -1.33
C SER A 85 -24.69 2.71 -1.83
N SER A 86 -23.97 3.44 -2.69
CA SER A 86 -22.72 2.96 -3.29
C SER A 86 -21.51 3.35 -2.44
N PHE A 87 -20.99 2.38 -1.68
CA PHE A 87 -19.72 2.53 -0.99
C PHE A 87 -18.54 2.24 -1.94
N MET A 88 -17.71 3.25 -2.21
CA MET A 88 -16.55 3.18 -3.09
C MET A 88 -15.24 3.18 -2.31
N PHE A 89 -14.25 2.44 -2.80
CA PHE A 89 -12.91 2.45 -2.23
C PHE A 89 -11.83 2.08 -3.24
N TYR A 90 -10.62 2.51 -2.93
CA TYR A 90 -9.47 2.40 -3.82
C TYR A 90 -8.21 1.97 -3.06
N VAL A 91 -7.39 1.16 -3.71
CA VAL A 91 -6.05 0.79 -3.29
C VAL A 91 -5.05 1.35 -4.30
N ASN A 92 -4.08 2.11 -3.82
CA ASN A 92 -3.12 2.81 -4.65
C ASN A 92 -1.68 2.43 -4.28
N PHE A 93 -0.84 2.35 -5.30
CA PHE A 93 0.61 2.16 -5.19
C PHE A 93 1.30 3.35 -5.83
N SER A 94 2.23 4.00 -5.11
CA SER A 94 2.92 5.20 -5.59
C SER A 94 4.37 4.91 -5.90
N SER A 95 4.91 5.53 -6.95
CA SER A 95 6.34 5.48 -7.23
C SER A 95 6.79 6.69 -8.02
N GLY A 96 8.02 7.15 -7.82
CA GLY A 96 8.65 8.13 -8.70
C GLY A 96 9.02 7.56 -10.08
N SER A 97 8.96 6.23 -10.26
CA SER A 97 9.24 5.56 -11.53
C SER A 97 7.97 5.00 -12.17
N LEU A 98 7.63 5.51 -13.35
CA LEU A 98 6.56 4.95 -14.18
C LEU A 98 6.85 3.52 -14.63
N PHE A 99 8.12 3.21 -14.94
CA PHE A 99 8.54 1.88 -15.35
C PHE A 99 8.25 0.84 -14.27
N HIS A 100 8.46 1.20 -13.01
CA HIS A 100 8.15 0.33 -11.88
C HIS A 100 6.65 0.07 -11.75
N LEU A 101 5.81 1.10 -11.87
CA LEU A 101 4.35 0.90 -11.78
C LEU A 101 3.79 0.13 -12.97
N LYS A 102 4.32 0.32 -14.19
CA LYS A 102 3.97 -0.49 -15.35
C LYS A 102 4.32 -1.96 -15.13
N TRP A 103 5.51 -2.24 -14.57
CA TRP A 103 5.90 -3.59 -14.18
C TRP A 103 4.98 -4.17 -13.10
N LEU A 104 4.68 -3.41 -12.03
CA LEU A 104 3.80 -3.84 -10.95
C LEU A 104 2.40 -4.17 -11.46
N LYS A 105 1.83 -3.29 -12.30
CA LYS A 105 0.55 -3.50 -13.00
C LYS A 105 0.59 -4.79 -13.83
N SER A 106 1.65 -5.02 -14.60
CA SER A 106 1.77 -6.24 -15.42
C SER A 106 1.81 -7.52 -14.58
N LYS A 107 2.50 -7.50 -13.43
CA LYS A 107 2.57 -8.64 -12.50
C LYS A 107 1.21 -8.90 -11.87
N LEU A 108 0.52 -7.87 -11.40
CA LEU A 108 -0.83 -7.99 -10.83
C LEU A 108 -1.84 -8.49 -11.86
N LYS A 109 -1.79 -8.00 -13.09
CA LYS A 109 -2.60 -8.53 -14.20
C LYS A 109 -2.30 -10.00 -14.47
N LYS A 110 -1.03 -10.41 -14.44
CA LYS A 110 -0.64 -11.82 -14.66
C LYS A 110 -1.17 -12.72 -13.55
N PHE A 111 -0.96 -12.35 -12.28
CA PHE A 111 -1.29 -13.22 -11.13
C PHE A 111 -2.77 -13.22 -10.75
N LEU A 112 -3.45 -12.09 -10.87
CA LEU A 112 -4.81 -11.91 -10.37
C LEU A 112 -5.84 -11.62 -11.46
N LYS A 113 -5.41 -11.48 -12.72
CA LYS A 113 -6.28 -11.13 -13.87
C LYS A 113 -7.06 -9.82 -13.68
N ILE A 114 -6.52 -8.92 -12.87
CA ILE A 114 -7.09 -7.58 -12.62
C ILE A 114 -6.44 -6.51 -13.49
N ASN A 115 -7.14 -5.39 -13.68
CA ASN A 115 -6.61 -4.22 -14.36
C ASN A 115 -6.60 -3.00 -13.43
N GLY A 116 -5.56 -2.18 -13.54
CA GLY A 116 -5.42 -0.95 -12.75
C GLY A 116 -5.13 0.24 -13.63
N HIS A 117 -5.43 1.44 -13.15
CA HIS A 117 -5.21 2.69 -13.87
C HIS A 117 -3.99 3.44 -13.32
N ILE A 118 -3.04 3.81 -14.19
CA ILE A 118 -1.90 4.62 -13.80
C ILE A 118 -2.21 6.07 -14.12
N LYS A 119 -2.10 6.96 -13.13
CA LYS A 119 -2.24 8.41 -13.32
C LYS A 119 -0.97 9.14 -12.88
N PRO A 120 -0.62 10.27 -13.53
CA PRO A 120 0.43 11.15 -13.03
C PRO A 120 -0.01 11.86 -11.74
N GLY A 121 0.95 12.17 -10.89
CA GLY A 121 0.84 13.16 -9.81
C GLY A 121 1.97 14.18 -9.95
N THR A 122 2.10 15.12 -9.01
CA THR A 122 3.03 16.26 -9.14
C THR A 122 4.49 15.85 -9.29
N ARG A 123 4.96 14.85 -8.53
CA ARG A 123 6.36 14.39 -8.52
C ARG A 123 6.49 12.87 -8.57
N SER A 124 5.40 12.17 -8.80
CA SER A 124 5.29 10.72 -8.75
C SER A 124 4.14 10.24 -9.61
N TRP A 125 4.03 8.93 -9.76
CA TRP A 125 2.95 8.24 -10.44
C TRP A 125 2.16 7.42 -9.43
N GLN A 126 0.89 7.17 -9.73
CA GLN A 126 0.02 6.35 -8.89
C GLN A 126 -0.67 5.28 -9.74
N LEU A 127 -0.56 4.02 -9.32
CA LEU A 127 -1.31 2.88 -9.85
C LEU A 127 -2.50 2.62 -8.94
N ASN A 128 -3.70 2.79 -9.46
CA ASN A 128 -4.96 2.77 -8.72
C ASN A 128 -5.76 1.53 -9.11
N TYR A 129 -6.37 0.90 -8.12
CA TYR A 129 -7.33 -0.18 -8.27
C TYR A 129 -8.64 0.25 -7.60
N ALA A 130 -9.75 0.15 -8.32
CA ALA A 130 -11.07 0.51 -7.81
C ALA A 130 -11.65 -0.62 -6.93
N LYS A 131 -12.92 -0.48 -6.53
CA LYS A 131 -13.64 -1.39 -5.62
C LYS A 131 -13.44 -2.87 -5.99
N LYS A 132 -13.81 -3.26 -7.21
CA LYS A 132 -13.78 -4.66 -7.68
C LYS A 132 -12.39 -5.28 -7.55
N GLU A 133 -11.37 -4.60 -8.08
CA GLU A 133 -10.00 -5.11 -8.07
C GLU A 133 -9.37 -5.02 -6.67
N SER A 134 -9.72 -4.00 -5.88
CA SER A 134 -9.26 -3.85 -4.50
C SER A 134 -9.73 -5.02 -3.63
N LYS A 135 -10.99 -5.50 -3.81
CA LYS A 135 -11.49 -6.71 -3.14
C LYS A 135 -10.63 -7.94 -3.41
N VAL A 136 -9.99 -8.02 -4.58
CA VAL A 136 -9.10 -9.13 -4.96
C VAL A 136 -7.69 -8.94 -4.40
N ILE A 137 -7.14 -7.71 -4.45
CA ILE A 137 -5.75 -7.44 -4.02
C ILE A 137 -5.61 -7.54 -2.50
N ILE A 138 -6.54 -6.97 -1.73
CA ILE A 138 -6.40 -6.84 -0.27
C ILE A 138 -6.19 -8.20 0.42
N PRO A 139 -7.03 -9.24 0.17
CA PRO A 139 -6.83 -10.56 0.77
C PRO A 139 -5.51 -11.22 0.36
N LYS A 140 -4.98 -10.91 -0.83
CA LYS A 140 -3.69 -11.47 -1.27
C LYS A 140 -2.50 -10.81 -0.55
N MET A 141 -2.56 -9.50 -0.29
CA MET A 141 -1.55 -8.80 0.50
C MET A 141 -1.52 -9.27 1.96
N TYR A 142 -2.68 -9.58 2.53
CA TYR A 142 -2.84 -10.01 3.92
C TYR A 142 -3.42 -11.43 3.98
N HIS A 143 -2.75 -12.36 3.31
CA HIS A 143 -3.21 -13.73 3.04
C HIS A 143 -3.23 -14.65 4.27
N THR A 144 -2.49 -14.31 5.32
CA THR A 144 -2.42 -15.07 6.57
C THR A 144 -2.48 -14.12 7.76
N GLU A 145 -2.88 -14.66 8.91
CA GLU A 145 -2.88 -13.92 10.17
C GLU A 145 -1.46 -13.65 10.67
N ASN A 146 -1.31 -12.68 11.56
CA ASN A 146 -0.04 -12.34 12.22
C ASN A 146 1.13 -11.94 11.29
N LEU A 147 0.81 -11.66 10.03
CA LEU A 147 1.72 -11.13 9.03
C LEU A 147 2.35 -9.78 9.47
N PRO A 148 3.69 -9.62 9.34
CA PRO A 148 4.36 -8.33 9.59
C PRO A 148 3.80 -7.19 8.72
N CYS A 149 3.09 -6.23 9.32
CA CYS A 149 2.52 -5.11 8.56
C CYS A 149 2.44 -3.81 9.35
N LEU A 150 2.12 -2.72 8.66
CA LEU A 150 1.67 -1.48 9.29
C LEU A 150 0.21 -1.63 9.74
N LYS A 151 0.04 -1.85 11.06
CA LYS A 151 -1.28 -2.03 11.70
C LYS A 151 -2.28 -0.94 11.30
N ARG A 152 -1.84 0.32 11.15
CA ARG A 152 -2.70 1.45 10.73
C ARG A 152 -3.34 1.22 9.36
N LYS A 153 -2.53 0.87 8.35
CA LYS A 153 -3.00 0.61 6.99
C LYS A 153 -3.85 -0.67 6.92
N TYR A 154 -3.42 -1.72 7.62
CA TYR A 154 -4.17 -2.96 7.72
C TYR A 154 -5.56 -2.78 8.34
N LYS A 155 -5.66 -2.07 9.48
CA LYS A 155 -6.94 -1.74 10.13
C LYS A 155 -7.86 -0.96 9.18
N LYS A 156 -7.32 0.05 8.48
CA LYS A 156 -8.10 0.84 7.51
C LYS A 156 -8.69 -0.04 6.41
N LEU A 157 -7.90 -0.93 5.82
CA LEU A 157 -8.38 -1.87 4.80
C LEU A 157 -9.42 -2.86 5.34
N LYS A 158 -9.24 -3.39 6.56
CA LYS A 158 -10.25 -4.25 7.20
C LYS A 158 -11.57 -3.52 7.40
N THR A 159 -11.53 -2.28 7.87
CA THR A 159 -12.74 -1.47 8.06
C THR A 159 -13.46 -1.24 6.75
N ILE A 160 -12.74 -0.91 5.68
CA ILE A 160 -13.30 -0.75 4.33
C ILE A 160 -14.02 -2.03 3.88
N LEU A 161 -13.36 -3.19 3.97
CA LEU A 161 -13.97 -4.47 3.57
C LEU A 161 -15.17 -4.84 4.45
N LYS A 162 -15.15 -4.50 5.74
CA LYS A 162 -16.28 -4.73 6.65
C LYS A 162 -17.51 -3.90 6.25
N ILE A 163 -17.31 -2.61 5.93
CA ILE A 163 -18.40 -1.73 5.48
C ILE A 163 -18.96 -2.24 4.15
N ASP A 164 -18.09 -2.59 3.20
CA ASP A 164 -18.47 -3.14 1.90
C ASP A 164 -19.31 -4.42 2.02
N ASN A 165 -18.90 -5.34 2.89
CA ASN A 165 -19.65 -6.58 3.10
C ASN A 165 -21.02 -6.35 3.76
N LYS A 166 -21.14 -5.34 4.65
CA LYS A 166 -22.44 -4.97 5.24
C LYS A 166 -23.40 -4.41 4.20
N GLU A 167 -22.89 -3.54 3.33
CA GLU A 167 -23.66 -2.96 2.22
C GLU A 167 -24.14 -4.05 1.26
N ALA A 168 -23.26 -4.96 0.85
CA ALA A 168 -23.60 -6.08 -0.03
C ALA A 168 -24.64 -7.05 0.57
N ASN A 169 -24.69 -7.19 1.90
CA ASN A 169 -25.61 -8.08 2.61
C ASN A 169 -26.93 -7.39 3.04
N GLY A 170 -27.15 -6.13 2.64
CA GLY A 170 -28.44 -5.45 2.85
C GLY A 170 -28.82 -5.18 4.29
N LEU A 171 -27.90 -5.19 5.27
CA LEU A 171 -28.19 -4.80 6.65
C LEU A 171 -28.36 -3.28 6.72
N PRO A 172 -29.60 -2.75 6.84
CA PRO A 172 -29.84 -1.33 6.87
C PRO A 172 -29.86 -0.91 8.33
N GLU A 173 -28.81 -0.25 8.80
CA GLU A 173 -28.95 0.68 9.92
C GLU A 173 -27.74 1.60 10.00
N LEU A 174 -28.00 2.89 9.83
CA LEU A 174 -27.59 3.97 10.75
C LEU A 174 -28.30 5.24 10.29
N ASN A 175 -29.31 5.60 11.08
CA ASN A 175 -29.99 6.89 11.07
C ASN A 175 -28.96 8.04 11.13
N GLY A 176 -29.21 9.11 10.37
CA GLY A 176 -28.46 10.36 10.44
C GLY A 176 -27.26 10.46 9.50
N ARG A 177 -27.49 10.48 8.18
CA ARG A 177 -26.43 10.75 7.19
C ARG A 177 -26.23 12.25 6.98
N VAL A 178 -25.66 12.90 7.99
CA VAL A 178 -24.65 13.95 7.80
C VAL A 178 -23.44 13.47 8.58
N MET A 179 -22.62 12.61 7.96
CA MET A 179 -21.27 12.42 8.45
C MET A 179 -20.43 13.50 7.78
N GLU A 180 -20.00 14.46 8.59
CA GLU A 180 -18.83 15.32 8.34
C GLU A 180 -17.74 14.53 7.61
N PRO A 181 -17.02 15.15 6.64
CA PRO A 181 -15.97 14.48 5.90
C PRO A 181 -15.08 13.78 6.91
N ALA A 182 -15.02 12.45 6.85
CA ALA A 182 -14.17 11.71 7.76
C ALA A 182 -12.75 12.24 7.54
N ASP A 183 -12.30 13.07 8.48
CA ASP A 183 -10.92 13.50 8.65
C ASP A 183 -10.08 12.27 8.93
N ILE A 184 -9.77 11.54 7.85
CA ILE A 184 -8.72 10.54 7.82
C ILE A 184 -7.48 11.22 7.26
N TYR A 185 -7.12 12.35 7.87
CA TYR A 185 -5.79 12.96 7.82
C TYR A 185 -5.17 12.94 9.22
N ALA A 186 -4.61 11.79 9.60
CA ALA A 186 -3.47 11.69 10.52
C ALA A 186 -2.74 10.33 10.35
#